data_AF-A0A968LYE2-F1
#
_entry.id   AF-A0A968LYE2-F1
#
_cell.length_a   1.000
_cell.length_b   1.000
_cell.length_c   1.000
_cell.angle_alpha   90.00
_cell.angle_beta   90.00
_cell.angle_gamma   90.00
#
_symmetry.space_group_name_H-M   'P 1'
#
loop_
_entity.id
_entity.type
_entity.pdbx_description
1 polymer ?
#
loop_
_entity_poly.entity_id
_entity_poly.type
_entity_poly.pdbx_seq_one_letter_code
_entity_poly.pdbx_strand_id
1 'polypeptide(L)'
;MKSHETGLHPLCDELRVLTVGDYWEYSVEGYVDRGGQRTPLQGSSTVTVEQRITNHGTFNALVFCRLLHLSGIEGPEGDLSPPPGLFYITQNDETLEMYILGDRMGADGDDRFAVEAQVFFPGRWTAETSYENTLDFGHSGCVTNTLKVTEVVEVETALG
;
A
#
# COMPACT_ATOMS: atom_id res chain seq x y z
N MET A 1 -2.34 -33.42 11.84
CA MET A 1 -2.87 -33.78 10.51
C MET A 1 -3.58 -32.55 9.97
N LYS A 2 -3.04 -31.97 8.88
CA LYS A 2 -3.45 -30.76 8.12
C LYS A 2 -3.41 -29.44 8.93
N SER A 3 -2.29 -28.70 8.95
CA SER A 3 -1.82 -27.74 7.92
C SER A 3 -2.96 -26.91 7.31
N HIS A 4 -3.03 -25.64 7.72
CA HIS A 4 -3.54 -24.57 6.87
C HIS A 4 -2.34 -23.72 6.47
N GLU A 5 -1.90 -23.98 5.24
CA GLU A 5 -1.00 -23.15 4.47
C GLU A 5 -1.77 -21.89 4.07
N THR A 6 -1.24 -20.73 4.42
CA THR A 6 -1.57 -19.45 3.77
C THR A 6 -0.27 -18.88 3.24
N GLY A 7 -0.29 -18.55 1.95
CA GLY A 7 0.87 -18.39 1.10
C GLY A 7 1.77 -17.21 1.41
N LEU A 8 2.93 -17.28 0.77
CA LEU A 8 4.05 -16.34 0.80
C LEU A 8 3.59 -14.88 0.65
N HIS A 9 4.12 -14.00 1.52
CA HIS A 9 4.31 -12.60 1.19
C HIS A 9 5.78 -12.42 0.73
N PRO A 10 6.06 -12.00 -0.52
CA PRO A 10 7.42 -11.93 -1.06
C PRO A 10 8.17 -10.66 -0.62
N LEU A 11 8.11 -10.29 0.66
CA LEU A 11 8.91 -9.17 1.20
C LEU A 11 10.19 -9.61 1.93
N CYS A 12 10.46 -10.91 2.05
CA CYS A 12 11.57 -11.40 2.86
C CYS A 12 12.69 -12.12 2.09
N ASP A 13 12.45 -12.60 0.86
CA ASP A 13 13.52 -13.20 0.06
C ASP A 13 14.08 -12.13 -0.89
N GLU A 14 15.10 -11.45 -0.39
CA GLU A 14 15.89 -10.37 -1.00
C GLU A 14 15.08 -9.11 -1.37
N LEU A 15 15.13 -8.13 -0.46
CA LEU A 15 14.88 -6.73 -0.79
C LEU A 15 15.63 -6.39 -2.09
N ARG A 16 14.87 -6.02 -3.12
CA ARG A 16 15.39 -5.65 -4.44
C ARG A 16 14.70 -4.41 -4.98
N VAL A 17 15.26 -3.87 -6.06
CA VAL A 17 14.62 -2.80 -6.82
C VAL A 17 13.31 -3.32 -7.42
N LEU A 18 12.25 -2.55 -7.22
CA LEU A 18 10.94 -2.83 -7.78
C LEU A 18 10.95 -2.63 -9.29
N THR A 19 10.39 -3.59 -9.99
CA THR A 19 10.27 -3.60 -11.45
C THR A 19 8.82 -3.57 -11.87
N VAL A 20 8.53 -2.92 -13.00
CA VAL A 20 7.19 -2.93 -13.58
C VAL A 20 6.72 -4.36 -13.81
N GLY A 21 5.52 -4.68 -13.35
CA GLY A 21 4.96 -6.03 -13.34
C GLY A 21 5.11 -6.77 -12.00
N ASP A 22 5.92 -6.26 -11.07
CA ASP A 22 5.90 -6.77 -9.69
C ASP A 22 4.50 -6.61 -9.10
N TYR A 23 4.05 -7.61 -8.37
CA TYR A 23 2.74 -7.57 -7.74
C TYR A 23 2.70 -8.36 -6.43
N TRP A 24 1.75 -7.97 -5.58
CA TRP A 24 1.46 -8.59 -4.30
C TRP A 24 -0.04 -8.67 -4.13
N GLU A 25 -0.51 -9.73 -3.48
CA GLU A 25 -1.90 -9.87 -3.06
C GLU A 25 -1.94 -10.01 -1.55
N TYR A 26 -2.90 -9.34 -0.93
CA TYR A 26 -3.13 -9.44 0.51
C TYR A 26 -4.62 -9.52 0.82
N SER A 27 -4.94 -10.34 1.80
CA SER A 27 -6.27 -10.36 2.41
C SER A 27 -6.41 -9.15 3.34
N VAL A 28 -7.57 -8.53 3.33
CA VAL A 28 -7.93 -7.40 4.20
C VAL A 28 -9.10 -7.82 5.08
N GLU A 29 -8.97 -7.63 6.38
CA GLU A 29 -10.05 -7.87 7.34
C GLU A 29 -10.31 -6.61 8.16
N GLY A 30 -11.57 -6.36 8.50
CA GLY A 30 -11.98 -5.19 9.28
C GLY A 30 -13.42 -5.29 9.75
N TYR A 31 -13.99 -4.16 10.17
CA TYR A 31 -15.42 -4.08 10.48
C TYR A 31 -15.94 -2.65 10.32
N VAL A 32 -17.25 -2.51 10.07
CA VAL A 32 -17.99 -1.25 10.17
C VAL A 32 -18.75 -1.24 11.49
N ASP A 33 -18.61 -0.18 12.29
CA ASP A 33 -19.42 0.05 13.49
C ASP A 33 -20.53 1.06 13.19
N ARG A 34 -21.79 0.65 13.38
CA ARG A 34 -22.97 1.52 13.30
C ARG A 34 -23.81 1.35 14.55
N GLY A 35 -23.78 2.34 15.44
CA GLY A 35 -24.60 2.33 16.66
C GLY A 35 -24.25 1.18 17.62
N GLY A 36 -22.99 0.73 17.65
CA GLY A 36 -22.54 -0.37 18.51
C GLY A 36 -22.68 -1.76 17.89
N GLN A 37 -23.27 -1.87 16.69
CA GLN A 37 -23.26 -3.09 15.91
C GLN A 37 -22.04 -3.11 14.99
N ARG A 38 -21.15 -4.10 15.20
CA ARG A 38 -19.99 -4.34 14.34
C ARG A 38 -20.33 -5.35 13.26
N THR A 39 -20.09 -4.96 12.02
CA THR A 39 -20.29 -5.83 10.84
C THR A 39 -18.92 -6.13 10.22
N PRO A 40 -18.52 -7.40 10.11
CA PRO A 40 -17.20 -7.74 9.57
C PRO A 40 -17.08 -7.35 8.10
N LEU A 41 -15.87 -6.92 7.74
CA LEU A 41 -15.41 -6.67 6.39
C LEU A 41 -14.33 -7.69 6.06
N GLN A 42 -14.45 -8.33 4.92
CA GLN A 42 -13.38 -9.14 4.35
C GLN A 42 -13.10 -8.63 2.95
N GLY A 43 -11.92 -8.88 2.43
CA GLY A 43 -11.58 -8.46 1.09
C GLY A 43 -10.20 -8.93 0.69
N SER A 44 -9.84 -8.59 -0.53
CA SER A 44 -8.50 -8.73 -1.05
C SER A 44 -8.06 -7.41 -1.64
N SER A 45 -6.76 -7.25 -1.75
CA SER A 45 -6.18 -6.16 -2.48
C SER A 45 -4.96 -6.66 -3.20
N THR A 46 -4.86 -6.26 -4.46
CA THR A 46 -3.68 -6.47 -5.27
C THR A 46 -2.95 -5.14 -5.35
N VAL A 47 -1.64 -5.16 -5.16
CA VAL A 47 -0.75 -4.05 -5.47
C VAL A 47 0.11 -4.45 -6.65
N THR A 48 0.16 -3.60 -7.68
CA THR A 48 1.03 -3.77 -8.84
C THR A 48 2.00 -2.61 -8.95
N VAL A 49 3.18 -2.87 -9.48
CA VAL A 49 4.11 -1.83 -9.95
C VAL A 49 3.85 -1.60 -11.43
N GLU A 50 3.39 -0.40 -11.77
CA GLU A 50 3.08 -0.02 -13.14
C GLU A 50 3.89 1.19 -13.57
N GLN A 51 4.15 1.32 -14.88
CA GLN A 51 4.67 2.56 -15.43
C GLN A 51 3.52 3.48 -15.81
N ARG A 52 3.61 4.75 -15.40
CA ARG A 52 2.60 5.77 -15.67
C ARG A 52 3.23 6.98 -16.33
N ILE A 53 2.55 7.51 -17.34
CA ILE A 53 2.91 8.74 -18.04
C ILE A 53 1.97 9.82 -17.55
N THR A 54 2.53 10.93 -17.05
CA THR A 54 1.81 12.11 -16.61
C THR A 54 2.34 13.34 -17.34
N ASN A 55 1.73 14.50 -17.09
CA ASN A 55 2.26 15.78 -17.59
C ASN A 55 3.63 16.16 -16.98
N HIS A 56 4.07 15.46 -15.93
CA HIS A 56 5.32 15.69 -15.23
C HIS A 56 6.44 14.71 -15.62
N GLY A 57 6.12 13.67 -16.40
CA GLY A 57 7.11 12.68 -16.84
C GLY A 57 6.59 11.25 -16.82
N THR A 58 7.52 10.30 -16.82
CA THR A 58 7.24 8.87 -16.71
C THR A 58 7.74 8.35 -15.38
N PHE A 59 6.88 7.68 -14.62
CA PHE A 59 7.16 7.24 -13.26
C PHE A 59 6.74 5.79 -13.07
N ASN A 60 7.42 5.09 -12.16
CA ASN A 60 6.87 3.88 -11.58
C ASN A 60 5.77 4.28 -10.58
N ALA A 61 4.75 3.44 -10.45
CA ALA A 61 3.63 3.68 -9.57
C ALA A 61 3.19 2.40 -8.88
N LEU A 62 2.88 2.50 -7.59
CA LEU A 62 2.15 1.47 -6.85
C LEU A 62 0.67 1.67 -7.10
N VAL A 63 0.01 0.68 -7.70
CA VAL A 63 -1.43 0.71 -8.01
C VAL A 63 -2.15 -0.28 -7.12
N PHE A 64 -3.09 0.22 -6.32
CA PHE A 64 -3.85 -0.53 -5.33
C PHE A 64 -5.24 -0.86 -5.88
N CYS A 65 -5.44 -2.10 -6.29
CA CYS A 65 -6.73 -2.62 -6.72
C CYS A 65 -7.36 -3.38 -5.56
N ARG A 66 -8.39 -2.80 -4.95
CA ARG A 66 -9.07 -3.40 -3.78
C ARG A 66 -10.41 -4.00 -4.19
N LEU A 67 -10.71 -5.14 -3.60
CA LEU A 67 -12.01 -5.78 -3.63
C LEU A 67 -12.45 -6.02 -2.19
N LEU A 68 -13.52 -5.35 -1.76
CA LEU A 68 -14.08 -5.54 -0.42
C LEU A 68 -15.40 -6.29 -0.53
N HIS A 69 -15.50 -7.39 0.20
CA HIS A 69 -16.70 -8.18 0.37
C HIS A 69 -17.42 -7.74 1.64
N LEU A 70 -18.65 -7.28 1.46
CA LEU A 70 -19.54 -6.88 2.54
C LEU A 70 -20.53 -7.99 2.86
N SER A 71 -20.47 -8.53 4.08
CA SER A 71 -21.45 -9.49 4.59
C SER A 71 -22.24 -8.89 5.76
N GLY A 72 -23.55 -9.15 5.86
CA GLY A 72 -24.35 -8.81 7.06
C GLY A 72 -24.81 -7.35 7.20
N ILE A 73 -24.69 -6.54 6.14
CA ILE A 73 -25.30 -5.21 6.06
C ILE A 73 -26.67 -5.37 5.37
N GLU A 74 -27.72 -4.68 5.84
CA GLU A 74 -28.98 -4.61 5.09
C GLU A 74 -28.74 -3.94 3.72
N GLY A 75 -28.73 -4.77 2.67
CA GLY A 75 -28.39 -4.42 1.29
C GLY A 75 -28.00 -5.69 0.52
N PRO A 76 -27.88 -5.65 -0.81
CA PRO A 76 -27.32 -6.78 -1.54
C PRO A 76 -25.88 -7.01 -1.04
N GLU A 77 -25.52 -8.26 -0.76
CA GLU A 77 -24.11 -8.67 -0.70
C GLU A 77 -23.43 -8.12 -1.95
N GLY A 78 -22.35 -7.38 -1.74
CA GLY A 78 -21.82 -6.51 -2.77
C GLY A 78 -20.31 -6.49 -2.70
N ASP A 79 -19.71 -6.87 -3.82
CA ASP A 79 -18.33 -6.56 -4.12
C ASP A 79 -18.20 -5.04 -4.30
N LEU A 80 -17.48 -4.41 -3.38
CA LEU A 80 -17.05 -3.04 -3.54
C LEU A 80 -15.67 -3.03 -4.18
N SER A 81 -15.60 -2.49 -5.39
CA SER A 81 -14.35 -2.15 -6.06
C SER A 81 -14.16 -0.63 -5.99
N PRO A 82 -13.64 -0.08 -4.87
CA PRO A 82 -13.33 1.34 -4.81
C PRO A 82 -12.32 1.69 -5.93
N PRO A 83 -12.30 2.96 -6.38
CA PRO A 83 -11.31 3.41 -7.35
C PRO A 83 -9.90 3.01 -6.90
N PRO A 84 -9.03 2.58 -7.84
CA PRO A 84 -7.69 2.20 -7.49
C PRO A 84 -6.94 3.38 -6.88
N GLY A 85 -6.28 3.13 -5.75
CA GLY A 85 -5.33 4.08 -5.18
C GLY A 85 -4.04 4.03 -5.98
N LEU A 86 -3.35 5.16 -6.12
CA LEU A 86 -2.10 5.21 -6.87
C LEU A 86 -1.11 6.13 -6.18
N PHE A 87 0.12 5.65 -5.99
CA PHE A 87 1.27 6.45 -5.58
C PHE A 87 2.35 6.41 -6.64
N TYR A 88 2.85 7.58 -7.05
CA TYR A 88 4.05 7.70 -7.86
C TYR A 88 5.28 7.50 -6.98
N ILE A 89 6.19 6.64 -7.40
CA ILE A 89 7.34 6.25 -6.59
C ILE A 89 8.66 6.36 -7.35
N THR A 90 9.74 6.51 -6.58
CA THR A 90 11.11 6.21 -7.00
C THR A 90 11.79 5.38 -5.92
N GLN A 91 12.84 4.65 -6.30
CA GLN A 91 13.61 3.84 -5.37
C GLN A 91 15.10 4.14 -5.57
N ASN A 92 15.85 4.17 -4.47
CA ASN A 92 17.30 4.21 -4.51
C ASN A 92 17.84 2.79 -4.74
N ASP A 93 18.60 2.57 -5.81
CA ASP A 93 19.09 1.24 -6.18
C ASP A 93 20.12 0.67 -5.18
N GLU A 94 20.81 1.52 -4.43
CA GLU A 94 21.84 1.12 -3.46
C GLU A 94 21.25 0.87 -2.06
N THR A 95 20.42 1.78 -1.57
CA THR A 95 19.84 1.72 -0.22
C THR A 95 18.50 1.00 -0.19
N LEU A 96 17.86 0.83 -1.35
CA LEU A 96 16.51 0.31 -1.54
C LEU A 96 15.41 1.16 -0.89
N GLU A 97 15.75 2.39 -0.46
CA GLU A 97 14.79 3.36 0.04
C GLU A 97 13.78 3.70 -1.06
N MET A 98 12.49 3.58 -0.75
CA MET A 98 11.42 4.00 -1.64
C MET A 98 10.86 5.34 -1.19
N TYR A 99 10.66 6.22 -2.15
CA TYR A 99 10.11 7.55 -1.94
C TYR A 99 8.79 7.68 -2.70
N ILE A 100 7.80 8.29 -2.06
CA ILE A 100 6.58 8.75 -2.75
C ILE A 100 6.83 10.15 -3.30
N LEU A 101 6.56 10.30 -4.59
CA LEU A 101 6.66 11.55 -5.34
C LEU A 101 5.30 12.23 -5.48
N GLY A 102 4.21 11.48 -5.39
CA GLY A 102 2.88 11.98 -5.65
C GLY A 102 1.81 10.90 -5.56
N ASP A 103 0.56 11.29 -5.76
CA ASP A 103 -0.58 10.37 -5.77
C ASP A 103 -1.63 10.74 -6.82
N ARG A 104 -2.62 9.86 -6.96
CA ARG A 104 -3.86 10.12 -7.70
C ARG A 104 -5.07 9.70 -6.86
N MET A 105 -5.14 10.21 -5.63
CA MET A 105 -6.18 9.84 -4.65
C MET A 105 -7.03 11.02 -4.18
N GLY A 106 -6.87 12.20 -4.78
CA GLY A 106 -7.71 13.36 -4.51
C GLY A 106 -9.16 13.13 -4.93
N ALA A 107 -10.06 14.00 -4.45
CA ALA A 107 -11.50 13.91 -4.73
C ALA A 107 -11.84 13.89 -6.23
N ASP A 108 -11.06 14.61 -7.04
CA ASP A 108 -11.24 14.71 -8.48
C ASP A 108 -10.47 13.63 -9.26
N GLY A 109 -9.65 12.83 -8.57
CA GLY A 109 -8.85 11.78 -9.18
C GLY A 109 -7.77 12.30 -10.13
N ASP A 110 -7.27 13.52 -9.92
CA ASP A 110 -6.16 14.10 -10.67
C ASP A 110 -4.80 13.74 -10.08
N ASP A 111 -3.76 13.76 -10.92
CA ASP A 111 -2.38 13.54 -10.51
C ASP A 111 -1.88 14.72 -9.69
N ARG A 112 -1.32 14.44 -8.51
CA ARG A 112 -0.75 15.44 -7.61
C ARG A 112 0.68 15.05 -7.29
N PHE A 113 1.61 15.97 -7.46
CA PHE A 113 3.03 15.78 -7.15
C PHE A 113 3.43 16.60 -5.95
N ALA A 114 4.13 15.97 -5.02
CA ALA A 114 4.63 16.62 -3.84
C ALA A 114 5.77 17.59 -4.21
N VAL A 115 5.89 18.67 -3.44
CA VAL A 115 7.01 19.63 -3.55
C VAL A 115 8.33 18.92 -3.27
N GLU A 116 8.33 18.00 -2.32
CA GLU A 116 9.48 17.17 -1.95
C GLU A 116 9.09 15.70 -1.82
N ALA A 117 9.93 14.82 -2.37
CA ALA A 117 9.78 13.37 -2.23
C ALA A 117 9.90 12.94 -0.77
N GLN A 118 9.08 12.00 -0.33
CA GLN A 118 9.07 11.52 1.06
C GLN A 118 9.39 10.04 1.15
N VAL A 119 10.25 9.66 2.10
CA VAL A 119 10.65 8.26 2.31
C VAL A 119 9.46 7.44 2.79
N PHE A 120 8.87 6.62 1.92
CA PHE A 120 7.80 5.71 2.30
C PHE A 120 8.30 4.36 2.81
N PHE A 121 9.51 3.97 2.44
CA PHE A 121 10.16 2.78 2.97
C PHE A 121 11.66 3.04 3.06
N PRO A 122 12.30 2.86 4.22
CA PRO A 122 13.71 3.19 4.42
C PRO A 122 14.68 2.11 3.89
N GLY A 123 14.23 1.18 3.05
CA GLY A 123 15.07 0.08 2.56
C GLY A 123 15.16 -1.10 3.54
N ARG A 124 15.16 -0.85 4.85
CA ARG A 124 15.14 -1.89 5.89
C ARG A 124 14.32 -1.45 7.10
N TRP A 125 13.52 -2.37 7.64
CA TRP A 125 12.79 -2.14 8.89
C TRP A 125 13.63 -2.54 10.10
N THR A 126 13.57 -1.72 11.14
CA THR A 126 14.06 -2.02 12.48
C THR A 126 12.94 -1.81 13.49
N ALA A 127 13.04 -2.43 14.67
CA ALA A 127 12.07 -2.23 15.75
C ALA A 127 11.99 -0.76 16.24
N GLU A 128 12.97 0.07 15.87
CA GLU A 128 13.01 1.50 16.18
C GLU A 128 12.51 2.37 15.01
N THR A 129 12.15 1.76 13.86
CA THR A 129 11.73 2.54 12.70
C THR A 129 10.39 3.22 12.98
N SER A 130 10.44 4.54 13.03
CA SER A 130 9.28 5.40 13.13
C SER A 130 9.55 6.65 12.32
N TYR A 131 8.66 7.00 11.42
CA TYR A 131 8.74 8.26 10.70
C TYR A 131 7.37 8.87 10.50
N GLU A 132 7.35 10.19 10.51
CA GLU A 132 6.22 11.00 10.11
C GLU A 132 6.59 11.65 8.79
N ASN A 133 5.85 11.30 7.74
CA ASN A 133 6.01 11.86 6.41
C ASN A 133 4.89 12.84 6.15
N THR A 134 5.21 13.98 5.57
CA THR A 134 4.21 14.91 5.05
C THR A 134 4.42 15.09 3.56
N LEU A 135 3.48 14.60 2.76
CA LEU A 135 3.40 14.91 1.34
C LEU A 135 2.72 16.26 1.19
N ASP A 136 3.52 17.30 0.96
CA ASP A 136 3.02 18.64 0.67
C ASP A 136 2.83 18.80 -0.84
N PHE A 137 1.58 18.99 -1.27
CA PHE A 137 1.21 19.25 -2.67
C PHE A 137 1.05 20.76 -2.97
N GLY A 138 1.63 21.60 -2.11
CA GLY A 138 1.53 23.06 -2.18
C GLY A 138 0.09 23.52 -2.02
N HIS A 139 -0.46 24.18 -3.05
CA HIS A 139 -1.82 24.70 -3.04
C HIS A 139 -2.91 23.62 -2.92
N SER A 140 -2.58 22.36 -3.20
CA SER A 140 -3.52 21.24 -3.09
C SER A 140 -3.59 20.64 -1.68
N GLY A 141 -2.87 21.23 -0.72
CA GLY A 141 -2.82 20.80 0.68
C GLY A 141 -1.73 19.77 0.96
N CYS A 142 -1.75 19.22 2.18
CA CYS A 142 -0.79 18.24 2.63
C CYS A 142 -1.45 16.97 3.16
N VAL A 143 -0.74 15.85 3.07
CA VAL A 143 -1.11 14.58 3.67
C VAL A 143 0.01 14.14 4.60
N THR A 144 -0.27 14.08 5.89
CA THR A 144 0.66 13.58 6.90
C THR A 144 0.33 12.11 7.20
N ASN A 145 1.36 11.26 7.17
CA ASN A 145 1.27 9.85 7.51
C ASN A 145 2.37 9.52 8.52
N THR A 146 2.00 8.91 9.63
CA THR A 146 2.93 8.39 10.63
C THR A 146 2.96 6.88 10.53
N LEU A 147 4.13 6.32 10.23
CA LEU A 147 4.36 4.89 10.29
C LEU A 147 5.31 4.57 11.42
N LYS A 148 4.93 3.57 12.22
CA LYS A 148 5.73 3.06 13.34
C LYS A 148 5.77 1.55 13.28
N VAL A 149 6.97 1.00 13.23
CA VAL A 149 7.20 -0.44 13.40
C VAL A 149 7.09 -0.76 14.88
N THR A 150 6.21 -1.70 15.22
CA THR A 150 6.03 -2.16 16.60
C THR A 150 6.86 -3.41 16.92
N GLU A 151 7.13 -4.22 15.91
CA GLU A 151 7.90 -5.45 16.00
C GLU A 151 8.45 -5.79 14.61
N VAL A 152 9.66 -6.37 14.56
CA VAL A 152 10.19 -7.01 13.35
C VAL A 152 10.29 -8.49 13.67
N VAL A 153 9.45 -9.30 13.01
CA VAL A 153 9.48 -10.75 13.14
C VAL A 153 10.17 -11.32 11.91
N GLU A 154 11.27 -12.02 12.10
CA GLU A 154 11.87 -12.86 11.07
C GLU A 154 11.13 -14.19 11.06
N VAL A 155 10.51 -14.52 9.93
CA VAL A 155 9.80 -15.79 9.77
C VAL A 155 10.70 -16.70 8.95
N GLU A 156 11.23 -17.74 9.59
CA GLU A 156 11.89 -18.83 8.86
C GLU A 156 10.84 -19.51 7.99
N THR A 157 10.99 -19.39 6.67
CA THR A 157 10.19 -20.17 5.72
C THR A 157 10.96 -21.44 5.36
N ALA A 158 10.24 -22.53 5.10
CA ALA A 158 10.85 -23.84 4.82
C ALA A 158 11.52 -23.93 3.43
N LEU A 159 11.66 -22.81 2.72
CA LEU A 159 12.36 -22.70 1.46
C LEU A 159 13.53 -21.74 1.75
N GLY A 160 14.66 -22.32 2.16
CA GLY A 160 15.82 -21.58 2.63
C GLY A 160 16.57 -20.79 1.57
#